data_AF-F4LSF0-F1
#
_entry.id   AF-F4LSF0-F1
#
_cell.length_a   1.000
_cell.length_b   1.000
_cell.length_c   1.000
_cell.angle_alpha   90.00
_cell.angle_beta   90.00
_cell.angle_gamma   90.00
#
_symmetry.space_group_name_H-M   'P 1'
#
loop_
_entity.id
_entity.type
_entity.pdbx_description
1 polymer ?
#
loop_
_entity_poly.entity_id
_entity_poly.type
_entity_poly.pdbx_seq_one_letter_code
_entity_poly.pdbx_strand_id
1 'polypeptide(L)' 'MGPALDIRNLVIHNLSGSSREEIEGYIQETIDTREEEALPGMGILFELVWDKSNATEKNTMMDKIMQGIQTAEM' A
#
# COMPACT_ATOMS: atom_id res chain seq x y z
N MET A 1 -0.83 29.18 -4.98
CA MET A 1 -0.41 27.92 -4.33
C MET A 1 -1.53 26.93 -4.63
N GLY A 2 -1.28 25.95 -5.51
CA GLY A 2 -2.30 24.96 -5.85
C GLY A 2 -2.68 24.14 -4.61
N PRO A 3 -3.86 23.48 -4.60
CA PRO A 3 -4.20 22.58 -3.51
C PRO A 3 -3.07 21.55 -3.40
N ALA A 4 -2.50 21.39 -2.21
CA ALA A 4 -1.59 20.28 -1.95
C ALA A 4 -2.35 19.00 -2.32
N LEU A 5 -1.82 18.25 -3.28
CA LEU A 5 -2.41 16.99 -3.69
C LEU A 5 -2.48 16.09 -2.45
N ASP A 6 -3.69 15.72 -2.04
CA ASP A 6 -3.88 14.86 -0.88
C ASP A 6 -3.62 13.41 -1.31
N ILE A 7 -2.33 13.09 -1.45
CA ILE A 7 -1.84 11.78 -1.87
C ILE A 7 -2.44 10.67 -1.00
N ARG A 8 -2.65 10.94 0.29
CA ARG A 8 -3.25 9.97 1.20
C ARG A 8 -4.67 9.60 0.78
N ASN A 9 -5.51 10.59 0.54
CA ASN A 9 -6.89 10.35 0.11
C ASN A 9 -6.95 9.73 -1.28
N LEU A 10 -6.05 10.13 -2.19
CA LEU A 10 -5.93 9.56 -3.52
C LEU A 10 -5.59 8.06 -3.49
N VAL A 11 -4.60 7.67 -2.68
CA VAL A 11 -4.21 6.27 -2.54
C VAL A 11 -5.32 5.44 -1.91
N ILE A 12 -5.95 5.92 -0.83
CA ILE A 12 -7.05 5.21 -0.18
C ILE A 12 -8.24 5.04 -1.13
N HIS A 13 -8.58 6.09 -1.89
CA HIS A 13 -9.66 6.02 -2.86
C HIS A 13 -9.36 5.08 -4.02
N ASN A 14 -8.13 5.05 -4.54
CA ASN A 14 -7.75 4.15 -5.62
C ASN A 14 -7.76 2.68 -5.19
N LEU A 15 -7.43 2.40 -3.93
CA LEU A 15 -7.41 1.04 -3.37
C LEU A 15 -8.77 0.62 -2.78
N SER A 16 -9.71 1.56 -2.64
CA SER A 16 -11.08 1.27 -2.25
C SER A 16 -11.74 0.30 -3.24
N GLY A 17 -12.46 -0.68 -2.71
CA GLY A 17 -13.16 -1.68 -3.51
C GLY A 17 -12.24 -2.68 -4.24
N SER A 18 -10.92 -2.52 -4.14
CA SER A 18 -9.96 -3.49 -4.67
C SER A 18 -9.98 -4.77 -3.83
N SER A 19 -9.84 -5.90 -4.51
CA SER A 19 -9.65 -7.21 -3.89
C SER A 19 -8.29 -7.31 -3.19
N ARG A 20 -8.14 -8.34 -2.35
CA ARG A 20 -6.87 -8.65 -1.69
C ARG A 20 -5.76 -8.82 -2.73
N GLU A 21 -6.04 -9.58 -3.78
CA GLU A 21 -5.10 -9.96 -4.81
C GLU A 21 -4.65 -8.74 -5.63
N GLU A 22 -5.56 -7.80 -5.89
CA GLU A 22 -5.23 -6.53 -6.56
C GLU A 22 -4.32 -5.65 -5.70
N ILE A 23 -4.59 -5.54 -4.40
CA ILE A 23 -3.75 -4.76 -3.48
C ILE A 23 -2.37 -5.40 -3.32
N GLU A 24 -2.30 -6.73 -3.21
CA GLU A 24 -1.03 -7.45 -3.11
C GLU A 24 -0.21 -7.30 -4.40
N GLY A 25 -0.86 -7.40 -5.56
CA GLY A 25 -0.25 -7.16 -6.86
C GLY A 25 0.32 -5.74 -6.98
N TYR A 26 -0.45 -4.73 -6.57
CA TYR A 26 0.01 -3.34 -6.55
C TYR A 26 1.23 -3.13 -5.66
N ILE A 27 1.25 -3.72 -4.46
CA ILE A 27 2.40 -3.68 -3.55
C ILE A 27 3.64 -4.29 -4.22
N GLN A 28 3.49 -5.48 -4.82
CA GLN A 28 4.60 -6.17 -5.44
C GLN A 28 5.14 -5.40 -6.65
N GLU A 29 4.26 -4.87 -7.50
CA GLU A 29 4.63 -4.03 -8.65
C GLU A 29 5.35 -2.75 -8.20
N THR A 30 4.86 -2.10 -7.15
CA THR A 30 5.47 -0.87 -6.60
C THR A 30 6.89 -1.17 -6.08
N ILE A 31 7.08 -2.28 -5.39
CA ILE A 31 8.41 -2.73 -4.91
C ILE A 31 9.33 -3.07 -6.08
N ASP A 32 8.84 -3.83 -7.06
CA ASP A 32 9.64 -4.31 -8.19
C ASP A 32 10.09 -3.16 -9.10
N THR A 33 9.22 -2.17 -9.30
CA THR A 33 9.50 -0.99 -10.16
C THR A 33 10.42 0.04 -9.50
N ARG A 34 10.53 0.02 -8.16
CA ARG A 34 11.31 0.99 -7.36
C ARG A 34 11.03 2.44 -7.75
N GLU A 35 9.77 2.75 -8.06
CA GLU A 35 9.39 4.13 -8.37
C GLU A 35 9.61 5.01 -7.14
N GLU A 36 10.68 5.82 -7.15
CA GLU A 36 11.04 6.74 -6.06
C GLU A 36 9.92 7.77 -5.79
N GLU A 37 9.05 8.03 -6.78
CA GLU A 37 7.85 8.88 -6.63
C GLU A 37 6.67 8.15 -5.93
N ALA A 38 6.57 6.82 -6.06
CA ALA A 38 5.52 5.99 -5.47
C ALA A 38 5.89 5.45 -4.08
N LEU A 39 7.20 5.32 -3.79
CA LEU A 39 7.75 4.86 -2.52
C LEU A 39 8.43 6.02 -1.77
N PRO A 40 7.67 6.91 -1.10
CA PRO A 40 8.26 7.83 -0.14
C PRO A 40 8.98 7.03 0.97
N GLY A 41 9.78 7.67 1.82
CA GLY A 41 10.59 6.95 2.82
C GLY A 41 9.86 5.91 3.69
N MET A 42 8.54 6.02 3.88
CA MET A 42 7.72 4.98 4.52
C MET A 42 7.55 3.71 3.66
N GLY A 43 7.43 3.85 2.34
CA GLY A 43 7.38 2.75 1.38
C GLY A 43 8.65 1.91 1.37
N ILE A 44 9.83 2.55 1.45
CA ILE A 44 11.13 1.85 1.54
C ILE A 44 11.21 0.99 2.82
N LEU A 45 10.74 1.51 3.95
CA LEU A 45 10.70 0.73 5.19
C LEU A 45 9.74 -0.45 5.09
N PHE A 46 8.60 -0.28 4.42
CA PHE A 46 7.65 -1.35 4.18
C PHE A 46 8.22 -2.42 3.24
N GLU A 47 8.90 -2.04 2.15
CA GLU A 47 9.62 -2.96 1.25
C GLU A 47 10.59 -3.85 2.03
N LEU A 48 11.43 -3.27 2.88
CA LEU A 48 12.41 -4.03 3.67
C LEU A 48 11.73 -5.07 4.58
N VAL A 49 10.59 -4.74 5.18
CA VAL A 49 9.84 -5.68 6.02
C VAL A 49 9.13 -6.72 5.16
N TRP A 50 8.52 -6.30 4.04
CA TRP A 50 7.83 -7.17 3.10
C TRP A 50 8.75 -8.26 2.54
N ASP A 51 9.94 -7.88 2.09
CA ASP A 51 10.94 -8.79 1.53
C ASP A 51 11.49 -9.78 2.57
N LYS A 52 11.51 -9.41 3.84
CA LYS A 52 11.94 -10.28 4.94
C LYS A 52 10.82 -11.11 5.54
N SER A 53 9.58 -10.86 5.14
CA SER A 53 8.41 -11.52 5.68
C SER A 53 8.11 -12.84 4.97
N ASN A 54 7.75 -13.85 5.75
CA ASN A 54 7.21 -15.10 5.23
C ASN A 54 5.72 -14.94 4.81
N ALA A 55 5.14 -15.98 4.20
CA ALA A 55 3.76 -15.94 3.70
C ALA A 55 2.72 -15.62 4.80
N THR A 56 2.90 -16.13 6.02
CA THR A 56 1.99 -15.85 7.14
C THR A 56 2.07 -14.38 7.57
N GLU A 57 3.27 -13.82 7.63
CA GLU A 57 3.51 -12.42 7.96
C GLU A 57 2.94 -11.48 6.88
N LYS A 58 3.15 -11.82 5.60
CA LYS A 58 2.55 -11.09 4.47
C LYS A 58 1.03 -11.12 4.52
N ASN A 59 0.42 -12.28 4.74
CA ASN A 59 -1.03 -12.40 4.91
C ASN A 59 -1.55 -11.52 6.07
N THR A 60 -0.84 -11.53 7.19
CA THR A 60 -1.18 -10.69 8.36
C THR A 60 -1.07 -9.19 8.04
N MET A 61 -0.07 -8.78 7.27
CA MET A 61 0.04 -7.40 6.79
C MET A 61 -1.12 -7.05 5.86
N MET A 62 -1.46 -7.93 4.92
CA MET A 62 -2.59 -7.75 4.02
C MET A 62 -3.92 -7.64 4.75
N ASP A 63 -4.17 -8.46 5.77
CA ASP A 63 -5.37 -8.35 6.63
C ASP A 63 -5.48 -6.94 7.23
N LYS A 64 -4.38 -6.40 7.77
CA LYS A 64 -4.35 -5.07 8.38
C LYS A 64 -4.54 -3.95 7.36
N ILE A 65 -3.95 -4.08 6.16
CA ILE A 65 -4.08 -3.10 5.08
C ILE A 65 -5.53 -3.04 4.61
N MET A 66 -6.16 -4.19 4.34
CA MET A 66 -7.56 -4.24 3.92
C MET A 66 -8.50 -3.66 4.99
N GLN A 67 -8.28 -4.01 6.26
CA GLN A 67 -9.05 -3.43 7.37
C GLN A 67 -8.87 -1.91 7.46
N GLY A 68 -7.64 -1.42 7.26
CA GLY A 68 -7.32 0.01 7.26
C GLY A 68 -8.00 0.78 6.13
N ILE A 69 -8.01 0.22 4.91
CA ILE A 69 -8.70 0.81 3.76
C ILE A 69 -10.19 0.90 4.03
N GLN A 70 -10.84 -0.19 4.46
CA GLN A 70 -12.27 -0.20 4.80
C GLN A 70 -12.62 0.78 5.92
N THR A 71 -11.73 0.97 6.89
CA THR A 71 -11.95 1.92 8.00
C THR A 71 -11.82 3.38 7.55
N ALA A 72 -10.92 3.66 6.60
CA ALA A 72 -10.71 5.01 6.11
C ALA A 72 -11.79 5.50 5.13
N GLU A 73 -12.62 4.59 4.61
CA GLU A 73 -13.78 4.92 3.78
C GLU A 73 -15.04 5.31 4.59
N MET A 74 -15.10 4.96 5.87
CA MET A 74 -16.22 5.26 6.78
C MET A 74 -16.14 6.69 7.34
#